data_AF-A0A1S3ZA67-F1
#
_entry.id   AF-A0A1S3ZA67-F1
#
_cell.length_a   1.000
_cell.length_b   1.000
_cell.length_c   1.000
_cell.angle_alpha   90.00
_cell.angle_beta   90.00
_cell.angle_gamma   90.00
#
_symmetry.space_group_name_H-M   'P 1'
#
loop_
_entity.id
_entity.type
_entity.pdbx_description
1 polymer ?
#
loop_
_entity_poly.entity_id
_entity_poly.type
_entity_poly.pdbx_seq_one_letter_code
_entity_poly.pdbx_strand_id
1 'polypeptide(L)'
;MIIFENTVRFLGHNIEKGRIIPINRSIEFASKFPDIITDKTQLQRFIGSLNYISHFIKDLAKDTALLYDRLKKNPKAWTHSHTELVKRIKQKVQDKVHNLSCLTLANPTWAKVVKTYASDIGYGGILKQCYPLDTQEYLVQFYSGKWNESQKNYATVAKEILIIVKC
;
A
#
# COMPACT_ATOMS: atom_id res chain seq x y z
N MET A 1 -30.00 -14.49 -2.20
CA MET A 1 -28.95 -14.25 -1.19
C MET A 1 -28.68 -15.59 -0.53
N ILE A 2 -27.50 -16.17 -0.73
CA ILE A 2 -27.13 -17.42 -0.06
C ILE A 2 -26.46 -17.02 1.26
N ILE A 3 -26.91 -17.62 2.35
CA ILE A 3 -26.43 -17.39 3.71
C ILE A 3 -25.73 -18.67 4.19
N PHE A 4 -24.81 -18.55 5.17
CA PHE A 4 -23.96 -19.66 5.66
C PHE A 4 -22.88 -20.15 4.69
N GLU A 5 -22.31 -19.25 3.89
CA GLU A 5 -21.18 -19.54 3.01
C GLU A 5 -19.82 -19.39 3.72
N ASN A 6 -18.83 -20.16 3.29
CA ASN A 6 -17.45 -20.05 3.79
C ASN A 6 -16.68 -18.87 3.18
N THR A 7 -17.24 -18.27 2.12
CA THR A 7 -16.69 -17.13 1.40
C THR A 7 -17.77 -16.08 1.19
N VAL A 8 -17.46 -14.82 1.52
CA VAL A 8 -18.37 -13.70 1.30
C VAL A 8 -17.68 -12.57 0.57
N ARG A 9 -18.39 -11.95 -0.38
CA ARG A 9 -17.95 -10.70 -1.01
C ARG A 9 -18.52 -9.52 -0.25
N PHE A 10 -17.65 -8.68 0.31
CA PHE A 10 -18.04 -7.52 1.09
C PHE A 10 -17.08 -6.34 0.87
N LEU A 11 -17.60 -5.14 0.61
CA LEU A 11 -16.84 -3.90 0.38
C LEU A 11 -15.67 -4.02 -0.63
N GLY A 12 -15.84 -4.84 -1.67
CA GLY A 12 -14.81 -5.07 -2.68
C GLY A 12 -13.71 -6.06 -2.28
N HIS A 13 -13.92 -6.83 -1.22
CA HIS A 13 -13.04 -7.91 -0.81
C HIS A 13 -13.77 -9.25 -0.83
N ASN A 14 -13.04 -10.32 -1.13
CA ASN A 14 -13.43 -11.68 -0.81
C ASN A 14 -12.86 -12.02 0.57
N ILE A 15 -13.74 -12.39 1.49
CA ILE A 15 -13.37 -12.81 2.85
C ILE A 15 -13.62 -14.31 2.93
N GLU A 16 -12.57 -15.09 3.21
CA GLU A 16 -12.62 -16.55 3.32
C GLU A 16 -11.56 -17.01 4.33
N LYS A 17 -11.90 -18.00 5.18
CA LYS A 17 -10.92 -18.70 6.06
C LYS A 17 -9.96 -17.76 6.82
N GLY A 18 -10.50 -16.67 7.38
CA GLY A 18 -9.68 -15.71 8.14
C GLY A 18 -8.78 -14.82 7.29
N ARG A 19 -9.00 -14.72 5.98
CA ARG A 19 -8.19 -13.94 5.04
C ARG A 19 -9.04 -12.89 4.34
N ILE A 20 -8.44 -11.73 4.06
CA ILE A 20 -8.99 -10.68 3.23
C ILE A 20 -8.22 -10.65 1.90
N ILE A 21 -8.96 -10.79 0.80
CA ILE A 21 -8.42 -10.78 -0.56
C ILE A 21 -9.13 -9.66 -1.35
N PRO A 22 -8.42 -8.65 -1.88
CA PRO A 22 -9.04 -7.64 -2.73
C PRO A 22 -9.54 -8.26 -4.03
N ILE A 23 -10.71 -7.84 -4.52
CA ILE A 23 -11.22 -8.33 -5.80
C ILE A 23 -10.40 -7.80 -6.98
N ASN A 24 -10.22 -8.62 -8.02
CA ASN A 24 -9.50 -8.25 -9.25
C ASN A 24 -9.96 -6.92 -9.86
N ARG A 25 -11.24 -6.56 -9.73
CA ARG A 25 -11.78 -5.31 -10.27
C ARG A 25 -11.03 -4.06 -9.80
N SER A 26 -10.64 -4.00 -8.52
CA SER A 26 -9.92 -2.84 -7.98
C SER A 26 -8.50 -2.71 -8.55
N ILE A 27 -7.96 -3.83 -9.03
CA ILE A 27 -6.61 -3.96 -9.58
C ILE A 27 -6.62 -3.70 -11.08
N GLU A 28 -7.61 -4.26 -11.78
CA GLU A 28 -7.90 -3.96 -13.18
C GLU A 28 -8.19 -2.47 -13.40
N PHE A 29 -8.71 -1.77 -12.39
CA PHE A 29 -8.96 -0.35 -12.50
C PHE A 29 -7.65 0.44 -12.67
N ALA A 30 -6.59 0.09 -11.93
CA ALA A 30 -5.28 0.75 -12.05
C ALA A 30 -4.60 0.44 -13.39
N SER A 31 -4.77 -0.77 -13.94
CA SER A 31 -4.18 -1.15 -15.22
C SER A 31 -4.81 -0.45 -16.43
N LYS A 32 -6.07 -0.01 -16.31
CA LYS A 32 -6.81 0.71 -17.37
C LYS A 32 -6.38 2.15 -17.59
N PHE A 33 -5.62 2.75 -16.68
CA PHE A 33 -5.09 4.09 -16.89
C PHE A 33 -4.05 4.09 -18.01
N PRO A 34 -3.88 5.20 -18.75
CA PRO A 34 -2.75 5.34 -19.67
C PRO A 34 -1.43 5.36 -18.90
N ASP A 35 -0.31 5.13 -19.57
CA ASP A 35 1.03 5.25 -18.95
C ASP A 35 1.45 6.70 -18.78
N ILE A 36 0.90 7.59 -19.61
CA ILE A 36 1.11 9.03 -19.56
C ILE A 36 -0.15 9.66 -18.95
N ILE A 37 -0.02 10.28 -17.77
CA ILE A 37 -1.15 10.83 -17.02
C ILE A 37 -0.89 12.32 -16.73
N THR A 38 -1.02 13.15 -17.77
CA THR A 38 -0.71 14.58 -17.68
C THR A 38 -1.80 15.38 -16.96
N ASP A 39 -3.07 14.97 -17.11
CA ASP A 39 -4.21 15.58 -16.44
C ASP A 39 -4.20 15.33 -14.93
N LYS A 40 -4.42 16.40 -14.16
CA LYS A 40 -4.37 16.35 -12.70
C LYS A 40 -5.49 15.48 -12.12
N THR A 41 -6.70 15.58 -12.69
CA THR A 41 -7.87 14.83 -12.20
C THR A 41 -7.69 13.34 -12.46
N GLN A 42 -7.20 12.97 -13.64
CA GLN A 42 -6.87 11.60 -14.00
C GLN A 42 -5.75 11.04 -13.10
N LEU A 43 -4.73 11.85 -12.80
CA LEU A 43 -3.66 11.45 -11.88
C LEU A 43 -4.17 11.20 -10.46
N GLN A 44 -5.07 12.06 -9.96
CA GLN A 44 -5.73 11.86 -8.67
C GLN A 44 -6.54 10.57 -8.65
N ARG A 45 -7.28 10.26 -9.73
CA ARG A 45 -8.04 9.00 -9.83
C ARG A 45 -7.13 7.78 -9.85
N PHE A 46 -6.01 7.85 -10.56
CA PHE A 46 -5.01 6.78 -10.58
C PHE A 46 -4.44 6.54 -9.18
N ILE A 47 -3.95 7.59 -8.51
CA ILE A 47 -3.39 7.48 -7.16
C ILE A 47 -4.46 7.03 -6.16
N GLY A 48 -5.68 7.54 -6.26
CA GLY A 48 -6.80 7.15 -5.41
C GLY A 48 -7.12 5.65 -5.54
N SER A 49 -7.03 5.08 -6.74
CA SER A 49 -7.21 3.65 -6.94
C SER A 49 -6.12 2.80 -6.28
N LEU A 50 -4.88 3.30 -6.28
CA LEU A 50 -3.76 2.64 -5.61
C LEU A 50 -3.90 2.68 -4.09
N ASN A 51 -4.47 3.73 -3.53
CA ASN A 51 -4.68 3.85 -2.09
C ASN A 51 -5.59 2.74 -1.53
N TYR A 52 -6.60 2.29 -2.29
CA TYR A 52 -7.48 1.19 -1.90
C TYR A 52 -6.72 -0.13 -1.63
N ILE A 53 -5.67 -0.39 -2.41
CA ILE A 53 -4.84 -1.59 -2.29
C ILE A 53 -3.52 -1.36 -1.54
N SER A 54 -3.30 -0.16 -1.00
CA SER A 54 -2.03 0.21 -0.35
C SER A 54 -1.63 -0.71 0.80
N HIS A 55 -2.62 -1.20 1.56
CA HIS A 55 -2.42 -2.13 2.67
C HIS A 55 -1.90 -3.51 2.25
N PHE A 56 -2.03 -3.85 0.97
CA PHE A 56 -1.60 -5.12 0.39
C PHE A 56 -0.24 -5.00 -0.32
N ILE A 57 0.26 -3.78 -0.52
CA ILE A 57 1.47 -3.51 -1.30
C ILE A 57 2.50 -2.79 -0.43
N LYS A 58 3.58 -3.51 -0.13
CA LYS A 58 4.75 -2.94 0.56
C LYS A 58 5.30 -1.74 -0.23
N ASP A 59 5.64 -0.66 0.48
CA ASP A 59 6.35 0.52 -0.05
C ASP A 59 5.61 1.35 -1.11
N LEU A 60 4.28 1.21 -1.26
CA LEU A 60 3.54 1.90 -2.33
C LEU A 60 3.62 3.43 -2.25
N ALA A 61 3.68 4.02 -1.04
CA ALA A 61 3.84 5.47 -0.87
C ALA A 61 5.19 5.99 -1.39
N LYS A 62 6.24 5.16 -1.30
CA LYS A 62 7.56 5.46 -1.85
C LYS A 62 7.54 5.38 -3.38
N ASP A 63 6.87 4.36 -3.93
CA ASP A 63 6.77 4.20 -5.39
C ASP A 63 5.96 5.31 -6.03
N THR A 64 4.87 5.74 -5.40
CA THR A 64 4.04 6.83 -5.92
C THR A 64 4.66 8.21 -5.68
N ALA A 65 5.91 8.30 -5.21
CA ALA A 65 6.40 9.52 -4.61
C ALA A 65 6.41 10.72 -5.54
N LEU A 66 6.98 10.52 -6.73
CA LEU A 66 7.09 11.54 -7.78
C LEU A 66 5.73 11.90 -8.38
N LEU A 67 4.76 10.99 -8.37
CA LEU A 67 3.41 11.26 -8.88
C LEU A 67 2.65 12.24 -7.98
N TYR A 68 2.86 12.18 -6.66
CA TYR A 68 2.28 13.17 -5.75
C TYR A 68 2.88 14.57 -5.92
N ASP A 69 4.15 14.70 -6.35
CA ASP A 69 4.74 16.02 -6.63
C ASP A 69 4.03 16.72 -7.78
N ARG A 70 3.48 15.95 -8.74
CA ARG A 70 2.64 16.46 -9.83
C ARG A 70 1.27 16.98 -9.36
N LEU A 71 0.83 16.67 -8.14
CA LEU A 71 -0.42 17.18 -7.57
C LEU A 71 -0.27 18.53 -6.86
N LYS A 72 0.96 18.99 -6.61
CA LYS A 72 1.27 20.26 -5.96
C LYS A 72 0.89 21.47 -6.84
N LYS A 73 0.90 22.67 -6.25
CA LYS A 73 0.82 23.92 -7.01
C LYS A 73 2.04 24.02 -7.92
N ASN A 74 1.84 24.31 -9.21
CA ASN A 74 2.88 24.42 -10.25
C ASN A 74 3.79 23.18 -10.38
N PRO A 75 3.25 22.04 -10.85
CA PRO A 75 4.03 20.82 -10.96
C PRO A 75 5.06 20.89 -12.09
N LYS A 76 6.23 20.26 -11.88
CA LYS A 76 7.22 20.04 -12.96
C LYS A 76 6.57 19.31 -14.14
N ALA A 77 6.99 19.61 -15.37
CA ALA A 77 6.46 18.96 -16.57
C ALA A 77 6.52 17.44 -16.48
N TRP A 78 5.58 16.76 -17.16
CA TRP A 78 5.64 15.30 -17.29
C TRP A 78 6.90 14.92 -18.07
N THR A 79 7.57 13.85 -17.65
CA THR A 79 8.83 13.38 -18.23
C THR A 79 8.78 11.88 -18.42
N HIS A 80 9.75 11.32 -19.16
CA HIS A 80 9.87 9.88 -19.36
C HIS A 80 9.94 9.10 -18.03
N SER A 81 10.60 9.65 -17.00
CA SER A 81 10.67 9.02 -15.68
C SER A 81 9.31 8.85 -15.01
N HIS A 82 8.34 9.73 -15.28
CA HIS A 82 6.98 9.58 -14.77
C HIS A 82 6.25 8.43 -15.46
N THR A 83 6.41 8.29 -16.78
CA THR A 83 5.82 7.19 -17.56
C THR A 83 6.36 5.84 -17.08
N GLU A 84 7.68 5.72 -16.94
CA GLU A 84 8.31 4.49 -16.45
C GLU A 84 7.90 4.17 -15.01
N LEU A 85 7.68 5.19 -14.18
CA LEU A 85 7.16 5.01 -12.83
C LEU A 85 5.74 4.43 -12.83
N VAL A 86 4.84 4.95 -13.68
CA VAL A 86 3.47 4.45 -13.80
C VAL A 86 3.46 2.99 -14.23
N LYS A 87 4.26 2.63 -15.25
CA LYS A 87 4.40 1.24 -15.70
C LYS A 87 4.89 0.33 -14.57
N ARG A 88 5.94 0.73 -13.87
CA ARG A 88 6.50 -0.04 -12.75
C ARG A 88 5.47 -0.25 -11.63
N ILE A 89 4.69 0.78 -11.30
CA ILE A 89 3.62 0.66 -10.29
C ILE A 89 2.56 -0.32 -10.77
N LYS A 90 2.09 -0.20 -12.01
CA LYS A 90 1.09 -1.13 -12.58
C LYS A 90 1.57 -2.57 -12.55
N GLN A 91 2.81 -2.82 -12.96
CA GLN A 91 3.41 -4.15 -12.93
C GLN A 91 3.50 -4.69 -11.50
N LYS A 92 4.02 -3.89 -10.55
CA LYS A 92 4.11 -4.29 -9.14
C LYS A 92 2.73 -4.62 -8.54
N VAL A 93 1.71 -3.85 -8.90
CA VAL A 93 0.32 -4.09 -8.49
C VAL A 93 -0.19 -5.40 -9.08
N GLN A 94 0.02 -5.66 -10.37
CA GLN A 94 -0.37 -6.90 -11.02
C GLN A 94 0.33 -8.12 -10.41
N ASP A 95 1.66 -8.09 -10.29
CA ASP A 95 2.46 -9.19 -9.75
C ASP A 95 2.06 -9.55 -8.31
N LYS A 96 1.81 -8.53 -7.48
CA LYS A 96 1.40 -8.74 -6.09
C LYS A 96 -0.01 -9.25 -5.97
N VAL A 97 -0.88 -8.97 -6.92
CA VAL A 97 -2.24 -9.47 -6.95
C VAL A 97 -2.27 -10.95 -7.31
N HIS A 98 -1.53 -11.34 -8.35
CA HIS A 98 -1.44 -12.74 -8.74
C HIS A 98 -0.80 -13.60 -7.63
N ASN A 99 0.09 -13.01 -6.83
CA ASN A 99 0.80 -13.67 -5.73
C ASN A 99 0.36 -13.19 -4.33
N LEU A 100 -0.89 -12.73 -4.19
CA LEU A 100 -1.36 -12.04 -2.98
C LEU A 100 -0.97 -12.78 -1.71
N SER A 101 -0.09 -12.16 -0.93
CA SER A 101 0.02 -12.42 0.49
C SER A 101 -1.28 -11.91 1.09
N CYS A 102 -2.26 -12.79 1.19
CA CYS A 102 -3.53 -12.51 1.83
C CYS A 102 -3.29 -11.83 3.18
N LEU A 103 -4.00 -10.74 3.46
CA LEU A 103 -3.98 -10.16 4.79
C LEU A 103 -4.80 -11.07 5.70
N THR A 104 -4.18 -11.53 6.77
CA THR A 104 -4.88 -12.29 7.81
C THR A 104 -5.78 -11.33 8.59
N LEU A 105 -7.01 -11.75 8.85
CA LEU A 105 -7.89 -11.06 9.76
C LEU A 105 -7.22 -10.94 11.13
N ALA A 106 -7.18 -9.73 11.65
CA ALA A 106 -6.53 -9.47 12.93
C ALA A 106 -7.21 -10.28 14.04
N ASN A 107 -6.45 -11.14 14.71
CA ASN A 107 -6.94 -11.85 15.88
C ASN A 107 -6.62 -11.06 17.15
N PRO A 108 -7.61 -10.68 17.98
CA PRO A 108 -7.35 -9.85 19.16
C PRO A 108 -6.42 -10.51 20.19
N THR A 109 -6.37 -11.84 20.27
CA THR A 109 -5.59 -12.59 21.27
C THR A 109 -4.16 -12.89 20.84
N TRP A 110 -3.84 -12.75 19.54
CA TRP A 110 -2.51 -13.06 19.03
C TRP A 110 -1.57 -11.87 19.23
N ALA A 111 -0.32 -12.18 19.61
CA ALA A 111 0.72 -11.19 19.79
C ALA A 111 0.97 -10.44 18.47
N LYS A 112 1.07 -9.10 18.55
CA LYS A 112 1.28 -8.24 17.39
C LYS A 112 2.76 -7.87 17.31
N VAL A 113 3.31 -7.94 16.10
CA VAL A 113 4.69 -7.56 15.81
C VAL A 113 4.67 -6.47 14.75
N VAL A 114 5.20 -5.30 15.12
CA VAL A 114 5.36 -4.17 14.19
C VAL A 114 6.83 -4.12 13.76
N LYS A 115 7.06 -4.20 12.44
CA LYS A 115 8.40 -4.03 11.84
C LYS A 115 8.41 -2.72 11.07
N THR A 116 9.25 -1.78 11.48
CA THR A 116 9.36 -0.44 10.91
C THR A 116 10.69 -0.27 10.17
N TYR A 117 10.71 0.54 9.11
CA TYR A 117 11.94 0.99 8.45
C TYR A 117 11.79 2.42 7.93
N ALA A 118 12.83 3.21 8.10
CA ALA A 118 12.90 4.59 7.64
C ALA A 118 13.94 4.73 6.52
N SER A 119 13.72 5.71 5.64
CA SER A 119 14.67 6.17 4.63
C SER A 119 14.62 7.69 4.57
N ASP A 120 15.50 8.33 3.80
CA ASP A 120 15.48 9.79 3.65
C ASP A 120 14.23 10.33 2.95
N ILE A 121 13.63 9.52 2.08
CA ILE A 121 12.46 9.92 1.28
C ILE A 121 11.15 9.71 2.06
N GLY A 122 11.09 8.66 2.87
CA GLY A 122 9.88 8.25 3.56
C GLY A 122 10.09 7.02 4.41
N TYR A 123 9.00 6.36 4.76
CA TYR A 123 8.98 5.34 5.79
C TYR A 123 7.97 4.24 5.48
N GLY A 124 8.14 3.08 6.10
CA GLY A 124 7.17 1.99 5.98
C GLY A 124 7.17 1.03 7.17
N GLY A 125 6.09 0.28 7.26
CA GLY A 125 5.80 -0.63 8.35
C GLY A 125 5.15 -1.90 7.87
N ILE A 126 5.30 -2.96 8.66
CA ILE A 126 4.61 -4.22 8.48
C ILE A 126 4.00 -4.60 9.82
N LEU A 127 2.68 -4.71 9.87
CA LEU A 127 1.96 -5.29 11.00
C LEU A 127 1.80 -6.79 10.75
N LYS A 128 2.29 -7.58 11.70
CA LYS A 128 2.16 -9.04 11.71
C LYS A 128 1.57 -9.53 13.01
N GLN A 129 1.12 -10.77 13.02
CA GLN A 129 0.71 -11.48 14.23
C GLN A 129 1.38 -12.83 14.34
N CYS A 130 1.72 -13.23 15.55
CA CYS A 130 2.29 -14.54 15.82
C CYS A 130 1.22 -15.45 16.40
N TYR A 131 1.06 -16.64 15.82
CA TYR A 131 0.17 -17.64 16.38
C TYR A 131 0.77 -18.20 17.67
N PRO A 132 0.01 -18.35 18.77
CA PRO A 132 0.60 -18.81 20.04
C PRO A 132 1.21 -20.22 20.00
N LEU A 133 0.74 -21.09 19.09
CA LEU A 133 1.18 -22.50 19.00
C LEU A 133 2.22 -22.75 17.90
N ASP A 134 2.42 -21.80 17.01
CA ASP A 134 3.42 -21.88 15.94
C ASP A 134 4.08 -20.52 15.84
N THR A 135 5.40 -20.45 16.00
CA THR A 135 6.22 -19.24 15.87
C THR A 135 6.09 -18.52 14.51
N GLN A 136 5.25 -19.02 13.61
CA GLN A 136 4.88 -18.42 12.34
C GLN A 136 4.27 -17.00 12.49
N GLU A 137 4.80 -16.08 11.69
CA GLU A 137 4.29 -14.71 11.55
C GLU A 137 3.28 -14.62 10.39
N TYR A 138 2.07 -14.14 10.69
CA TYR A 138 0.99 -13.88 9.75
C TYR A 138 0.94 -12.39 9.42
N LEU A 139 0.91 -12.04 8.12
CA LEU A 139 0.85 -10.66 7.67
C LEU A 139 -0.57 -10.11 7.85
N VAL A 140 -0.71 -9.00 8.57
CA VAL A 140 -2.00 -8.32 8.76
C VAL A 140 -2.11 -7.10 7.87
N GLN A 141 -1.05 -6.29 7.75
CA GLN A 141 -1.12 -5.05 6.97
C GLN A 141 0.27 -4.51 6.63
N PHE A 142 0.40 -3.92 5.43
CA PHE A 142 1.50 -3.02 5.11
C PHE A 142 1.11 -1.57 5.38
N TYR A 143 2.08 -0.80 5.86
CA TYR A 143 1.96 0.64 6.01
C TYR A 143 3.11 1.33 5.28
N SER A 144 2.84 2.46 4.65
CA SER A 144 3.89 3.27 4.04
C SER A 144 3.48 4.74 3.99
N GLY A 145 4.44 5.63 4.10
CA GLY A 145 4.22 7.06 4.07
C GLY A 145 5.48 7.84 3.69
N LYS A 146 5.34 9.16 3.66
CA LYS A 146 6.44 10.07 3.37
C LYS A 146 6.63 11.06 4.50
N TRP A 147 7.85 11.52 4.65
CA TRP A 147 8.16 12.63 5.53
C TRP A 147 7.57 13.92 4.97
N ASN A 148 6.95 14.70 5.84
CA ASN A 148 6.68 16.11 5.55
C ASN A 148 8.00 16.92 5.52
N GLU A 149 7.94 18.18 5.11
CA GLU A 149 9.14 19.00 4.92
C GLU A 149 9.98 19.15 6.20
N SER A 150 9.33 19.32 7.36
CA SER A 150 10.03 19.40 8.64
C SER A 150 10.67 18.08 9.05
N GLN A 151 9.97 16.95 8.85
CA GLN A 151 10.44 15.61 9.22
C GLN A 151 11.62 15.14 8.38
N LYS A 152 11.77 15.63 7.14
CA LYS A 152 12.93 15.29 6.29
C LYS A 152 14.25 15.73 6.93
N ASN A 153 14.22 16.83 7.70
CA ASN A 153 15.40 17.41 8.34
C ASN A 153 15.74 16.75 9.68
N TYR A 154 14.94 15.80 10.15
CA TYR A 154 15.24 15.07 11.38
C TYR A 154 16.46 14.16 11.18
N ALA A 155 17.26 14.04 12.25
CA ALA A 155 18.33 13.05 12.31
C ALA A 155 17.76 11.63 12.12
N THR A 156 18.58 10.71 11.60
CA THR A 156 18.16 9.32 11.32
C THR A 156 17.50 8.66 12.52
N VAL A 157 18.08 8.81 13.71
CA VAL A 157 17.52 8.26 14.97
C VAL A 157 16.14 8.84 15.27
N ALA A 158 15.93 10.14 15.05
CA ALA A 158 14.63 10.76 15.27
C ALA A 158 13.59 10.28 14.24
N LYS A 159 13.98 10.01 12.99
CA LYS A 159 13.12 9.38 11.98
C LYS A 159 12.73 7.95 12.37
N GLU A 160 13.67 7.17 12.91
CA GLU A 160 13.45 5.80 13.40
C GLU A 160 12.52 5.74 14.62
N ILE A 161 12.57 6.73 15.50
CA ILE A 161 11.63 6.82 16.62
C ILE A 161 10.24 7.27 16.13
N LEU A 162 10.20 8.29 15.26
CA LEU A 162 8.93 8.84 14.76
C LEU A 162 8.10 7.80 13.99
N ILE A 163 8.76 6.90 13.25
CA ILE A 163 8.03 5.87 12.51
C ILE A 163 7.26 4.92 13.43
N ILE A 164 7.76 4.64 14.64
CA ILE A 164 7.06 3.79 15.61
C ILE A 164 5.70 4.39 16.00
N VAL A 165 5.60 5.71 16.04
CA VAL A 165 4.35 6.44 16.33
C VAL A 165 3.44 6.55 15.10
N LYS A 166 4.02 6.55 13.90
CA LYS A 166 3.27 6.68 12.64
C LYS A 166 2.69 5.36 12.13
N CYS A 167 3.35 4.24 12.42
CA CYS A 167 3.03 2.89 11.94
C CYS A 167 1.99 2.17 12.80
#